data_AF-A0A5M6DIZ8-F1
#
_entry.id   AF-A0A5M6DIZ8-F1
#
_cell.length_a   1.000
_cell.length_b   1.000
_cell.length_c   1.000
_cell.angle_alpha   90.00
_cell.angle_beta   90.00
_cell.angle_gamma   90.00
#
_symmetry.space_group_name_H-M   'P 1'
#
loop_
_entity.id
_entity.type
_entity.pdbx_description
1 polymer ?
#
loop_
_entity_poly.entity_id
_entity_poly.type
_entity_poly.pdbx_seq_one_letter_code
_entity_poly.pdbx_strand_id
1 'polypeptide(L)'
;MQVNPYQPSSIDSADTEVGPERDRALASLRLAFLILLAPALMNYYAFDTYVVSAGGLPRSVEMLSRAVNLSGFVIGGVLIWQYGLSFLERISHGIRAVFAGHCRIATWDGVLYQSLESSTVLAIAGAALWFVWVVGFYFVQIDFQTISWWVGVPAHLLAAMLYVPLLYRWYSLAKRSPKHDPQRQEHSDPV
;
A
#
# COMPACT_ATOMS: atom_id res chain seq x y z
N MET A 1 24.27 8.52 -18.65
CA MET A 1 24.02 9.04 -17.29
C MET A 1 22.93 8.20 -16.66
N GLN A 2 23.21 7.55 -15.54
CA GLN A 2 22.26 6.67 -14.87
C GLN A 2 21.33 7.55 -14.02
N VAL A 3 20.06 7.67 -14.41
CA VAL A 3 19.06 8.43 -13.66
C VAL A 3 18.84 7.71 -12.33
N ASN A 4 19.11 8.39 -11.23
CA ASN A 4 18.91 7.83 -9.90
C ASN A 4 17.40 7.61 -9.67
N PRO A 5 16.92 6.37 -9.49
CA PRO A 5 15.49 6.07 -9.32
C PRO A 5 14.91 6.60 -8.00
N TYR A 6 15.77 7.07 -7.08
CA TYR A 6 15.41 7.68 -5.81
C TYR A 6 15.46 9.20 -5.84
N GLN A 7 15.89 9.81 -6.96
CA GLN A 7 15.90 11.26 -7.08
C GLN A 7 14.47 11.72 -7.38
N PRO A 8 13.85 12.54 -6.51
CA PRO A 8 12.58 13.17 -6.86
C PRO A 8 12.82 13.96 -8.14
N SER A 9 11.90 13.85 -9.09
CA SER A 9 11.86 14.74 -10.26
C SER A 9 12.02 16.16 -9.74
N SER A 10 12.83 16.98 -10.42
CA SER A 10 12.96 18.40 -10.13
C SER A 10 11.59 19.06 -10.29
N ILE A 11 10.79 19.07 -9.22
CA ILE A 11 9.50 19.75 -9.14
C ILE A 11 9.82 21.24 -8.94
N ASP A 12 10.27 21.87 -10.01
CA ASP A 12 10.40 23.33 -10.14
C ASP A 12 9.37 23.91 -11.11
N SER A 13 8.39 23.12 -11.57
CA SER A 13 7.30 23.62 -12.41
C SER A 13 6.04 23.85 -11.58
N ALA A 14 5.66 25.13 -11.53
CA ALA A 14 4.38 25.67 -11.09
C ALA A 14 3.17 24.81 -11.50
N ASP A 15 2.17 24.77 -10.61
CA ASP A 15 0.76 24.47 -10.91
C ASP A 15 0.46 23.23 -11.77
N THR A 16 1.19 22.14 -11.55
CA THR A 16 0.85 20.87 -12.21
C THR A 16 -0.41 20.29 -11.55
N GLU A 17 -1.49 20.22 -12.33
CA GLU A 17 -2.76 19.60 -11.92
C GLU A 17 -2.50 18.21 -11.33
N VAL A 18 -2.95 18.00 -10.09
CA VAL A 18 -2.77 16.72 -9.35
C VAL A 18 -3.61 15.58 -9.97
N GLY A 19 -4.52 15.90 -10.89
CA GLY A 19 -5.46 14.96 -11.53
C GLY A 19 -4.81 13.72 -12.15
N PRO A 20 -3.97 13.85 -13.19
CA PRO A 20 -3.44 12.70 -13.93
C PRO A 20 -2.57 11.74 -13.10
N GLU A 21 -1.76 12.24 -12.16
CA GLU A 21 -0.94 11.40 -11.29
C GLU A 21 -1.80 10.61 -10.30
N ARG A 22 -2.81 11.27 -9.73
CA ARG A 22 -3.76 10.65 -8.81
C ARG A 22 -4.55 9.53 -9.49
N ASP A 23 -4.98 9.74 -10.74
CA ASP A 23 -5.72 8.73 -11.50
C ASP A 23 -4.86 7.50 -11.80
N ARG A 24 -3.58 7.68 -12.15
CA ARG A 24 -2.62 6.58 -12.35
C ARG A 24 -2.35 5.82 -11.05
N ALA A 25 -2.22 6.53 -9.94
CA ALA A 25 -2.06 5.92 -8.63
C ALA A 25 -3.30 5.12 -8.22
N LEU A 26 -4.50 5.65 -8.48
CA LEU A 26 -5.76 4.95 -8.23
C LEU A 26 -5.86 3.67 -9.08
N ALA A 27 -5.51 3.75 -10.38
CA ALA A 27 -5.50 2.60 -11.26
C ALA A 27 -4.50 1.54 -10.79
N SER A 28 -3.28 1.94 -10.41
CA SER A 28 -2.24 1.04 -9.88
C SER A 28 -2.68 0.37 -8.58
N LEU A 29 -3.29 1.11 -7.67
CA LEU A 29 -3.82 0.57 -6.42
C LEU A 29 -4.94 -0.45 -6.67
N ARG A 30 -5.87 -0.14 -7.58
CA ARG A 30 -6.97 -1.04 -7.96
C ARG A 30 -6.46 -2.31 -8.63
N LEU A 31 -5.48 -2.19 -9.52
CA LEU A 31 -4.88 -3.33 -10.17
C LEU A 31 -4.12 -4.21 -9.17
N ALA A 32 -3.33 -3.60 -8.28
CA ALA A 32 -2.66 -4.30 -7.18
C ALA A 32 -3.67 -5.05 -6.29
N PHE A 33 -4.80 -4.42 -5.94
CA PHE A 33 -5.88 -5.07 -5.21
C PHE A 33 -6.44 -6.29 -5.95
N LEU A 34 -6.76 -6.18 -7.25
CA LEU A 34 -7.27 -7.30 -8.04
C LEU A 34 -6.29 -8.46 -8.12
N ILE A 35 -4.99 -8.16 -8.28
CA ILE A 35 -3.92 -9.16 -8.31
C ILE A 35 -3.84 -9.91 -6.99
N LEU A 36 -3.91 -9.20 -5.86
CA LEU A 36 -3.88 -9.81 -4.52
C LEU A 36 -5.20 -10.50 -4.14
N LEU A 37 -6.32 -10.12 -4.77
CA LEU A 37 -7.61 -10.76 -4.53
C LEU A 37 -7.63 -12.22 -4.97
N ALA A 38 -6.96 -12.56 -6.08
CA ALA A 38 -6.91 -13.92 -6.60
C ALA A 38 -6.33 -14.95 -5.59
N PRO A 39 -5.10 -14.79 -5.04
CA PRO A 39 -4.58 -15.69 -4.02
C PRO A 39 -5.37 -15.60 -2.70
N ALA A 40 -5.97 -14.46 -2.37
CA ALA A 40 -6.82 -14.35 -1.18
C ALA A 40 -8.10 -15.22 -1.30
N LEU A 41 -8.74 -15.24 -2.48
CA LEU A 41 -9.87 -16.12 -2.77
C LEU A 41 -9.47 -17.59 -2.76
N MET A 42 -8.30 -17.92 -3.30
CA MET A 42 -7.75 -19.28 -3.23
C MET A 42 -7.48 -19.70 -1.79
N ASN A 43 -6.91 -18.81 -0.97
CA ASN A 43 -6.69 -19.06 0.46
C ASN A 43 -8.02 -19.29 1.19
N TYR A 44 -9.05 -18.49 0.91
CA TYR A 44 -10.38 -18.70 1.46
C TYR A 44 -10.94 -20.07 1.07
N TYR A 45 -10.87 -20.44 -0.21
CA TYR A 45 -11.32 -21.74 -0.69
C TYR A 45 -10.59 -22.90 0.02
N ALA A 46 -9.27 -22.80 0.13
CA ALA A 46 -8.46 -23.82 0.81
C ALA A 46 -8.81 -23.90 2.31
N PHE A 47 -8.93 -22.77 3.00
CA PHE A 47 -9.34 -22.71 4.40
C PHE A 47 -10.73 -23.32 4.61
N ASP A 48 -11.71 -22.95 3.77
CA ASP A 48 -13.06 -23.48 3.87
C ASP A 48 -13.10 -25.00 3.65
N THR A 49 -12.31 -25.50 2.71
CA THR A 49 -12.25 -26.92 2.39
C THR A 49 -11.57 -27.72 3.50
N TYR A 50 -10.36 -27.32 3.89
CA TYR A 50 -9.49 -28.12 4.76
C TYR A 50 -9.67 -27.85 6.25
N VAL A 51 -10.21 -26.70 6.63
CA VAL A 51 -10.38 -26.32 8.04
C VAL A 51 -11.85 -26.29 8.44
N VAL A 52 -12.70 -25.62 7.67
CA VAL A 52 -14.12 -25.45 8.04
C VAL A 52 -14.89 -26.74 7.76
N SER A 53 -14.91 -27.20 6.51
CA SER A 53 -15.72 -28.34 6.07
C SER A 53 -15.17 -29.68 6.57
N ALA A 54 -13.85 -29.84 6.63
CA ALA A 54 -13.21 -31.06 7.12
C ALA A 54 -13.08 -31.10 8.66
N GLY A 55 -13.27 -29.97 9.35
CA GLY A 55 -13.02 -29.83 10.78
C GLY A 55 -14.11 -30.42 11.69
N GLY A 56 -15.21 -30.93 11.13
CA GLY A 56 -16.31 -31.52 11.90
C GLY A 56 -17.04 -30.50 12.78
N LEU A 57 -17.09 -29.23 12.37
CA LEU A 57 -17.74 -28.17 13.12
C LEU A 57 -19.28 -28.32 13.07
N PRO A 58 -20.01 -27.81 14.07
CA PRO A 58 -21.46 -27.70 13.96
C PRO A 58 -21.84 -26.84 12.75
N ARG A 59 -22.86 -27.26 11.99
CA ARG A 59 -23.29 -26.58 10.75
C ARG A 59 -23.57 -25.08 10.92
N SER A 60 -24.08 -24.67 12.08
CA SER A 60 -24.30 -23.24 12.40
C SER A 60 -23.00 -22.45 12.46
N VAL A 61 -21.93 -23.04 13.02
CA VAL A 61 -20.61 -22.44 13.13
C VAL A 61 -19.94 -22.35 11.76
N GLU A 62 -20.06 -23.40 10.94
CA GLU A 62 -19.57 -23.38 9.55
C GLU A 62 -20.23 -22.27 8.72
N MET A 63 -21.58 -22.19 8.80
CA MET A 63 -22.33 -21.16 8.08
C MET A 63 -21.98 -19.76 8.56
N LEU A 64 -21.83 -19.56 9.87
CA LEU A 64 -21.40 -18.28 10.42
C LEU A 64 -19.99 -17.91 9.95
N SER A 65 -19.04 -18.86 9.99
CA SER A 65 -17.67 -18.64 9.51
C SER A 65 -17.64 -18.22 8.05
N ARG A 66 -18.37 -18.92 7.17
CA ARG A 66 -18.51 -18.57 5.75
C ARG A 66 -19.13 -17.19 5.56
N ALA A 67 -20.23 -16.91 6.25
CA ALA A 67 -20.93 -15.63 6.16
C ALA A 67 -20.03 -14.45 6.56
N VAL A 68 -19.30 -14.59 7.67
CA VAL A 68 -18.36 -13.56 8.14
C VAL A 68 -17.21 -13.36 7.16
N ASN A 69 -16.57 -14.44 6.69
CA ASN A 69 -15.46 -14.33 5.74
C ASN A 69 -15.89 -13.70 4.41
N LEU A 70 -17.00 -14.17 3.81
CA LEU A 70 -17.51 -13.62 2.55
C LEU A 70 -17.94 -12.16 2.70
N SER A 71 -18.61 -11.83 3.81
CA SER A 71 -18.97 -10.43 4.11
C SER A 71 -17.72 -9.57 4.26
N GLY A 72 -16.66 -10.09 4.89
CA GLY A 72 -15.36 -9.44 4.99
C GLY A 72 -14.72 -9.16 3.64
N PHE A 73 -14.72 -10.13 2.72
CA PHE A 73 -14.23 -9.92 1.35
C PHE A 73 -15.03 -8.85 0.60
N VAL A 74 -16.37 -8.89 0.69
CA VAL A 74 -17.23 -7.94 -0.02
C VAL A 74 -17.08 -6.53 0.56
N ILE A 75 -17.26 -6.38 1.87
CA ILE A 75 -17.19 -5.08 2.55
C ILE A 75 -15.77 -4.52 2.46
N GLY A 76 -14.76 -5.31 2.81
CA GLY A 76 -13.36 -4.91 2.74
C GLY A 76 -12.93 -4.56 1.32
N GLY A 77 -13.33 -5.37 0.33
CA GLY A 77 -13.07 -5.11 -1.09
C GLY A 77 -13.69 -3.81 -1.56
N VAL A 78 -14.96 -3.55 -1.25
CA VAL A 78 -15.64 -2.29 -1.60
C VAL A 78 -14.97 -1.09 -0.93
N LEU A 79 -14.60 -1.21 0.36
CA LEU A 79 -13.93 -0.14 1.09
C LEU A 79 -12.56 0.18 0.49
N ILE A 80 -11.74 -0.82 0.18
CA ILE A 80 -10.44 -0.62 -0.47
C ILE A 80 -10.63 -0.03 -1.88
N TRP A 81 -11.59 -0.53 -2.64
CA TRP A 81 -11.83 -0.11 -4.03
C TRP A 81 -12.28 1.35 -4.15
N GLN A 82 -13.13 1.82 -3.22
CA GLN A 82 -13.66 3.18 -3.24
C GLN A 82 -12.87 4.17 -2.39
N TYR A 83 -12.36 3.75 -1.24
CA TYR A 83 -11.74 4.66 -0.27
C TYR A 83 -10.25 4.40 -0.05
N GLY A 84 -9.66 3.37 -0.65
CA GLY A 84 -8.26 2.99 -0.43
C GLY A 84 -7.27 4.14 -0.65
N LEU A 85 -7.37 4.81 -1.80
CA LEU A 85 -6.48 5.94 -2.10
C LEU A 85 -6.75 7.14 -1.15
N SER A 86 -8.01 7.50 -0.94
CA SER A 86 -8.37 8.61 -0.04
C SER A 86 -7.97 8.36 1.41
N PHE A 87 -7.96 7.10 1.85
CA PHE A 87 -7.46 6.73 3.16
C PHE A 87 -5.94 6.92 3.26
N LEU A 88 -5.18 6.51 2.23
CA LEU A 88 -3.74 6.74 2.16
C LEU A 88 -3.39 8.23 2.11
N GLU A 89 -4.13 9.03 1.35
CA GLU A 89 -3.99 10.50 1.30
C GLU A 89 -4.17 11.10 2.71
N ARG A 90 -5.20 10.70 3.46
CA ARG A 90 -5.44 11.20 4.84
C ARG A 90 -4.31 10.85 5.79
N ILE A 91 -3.81 9.61 5.75
CA ILE A 91 -2.65 9.20 6.56
C ILE A 91 -1.43 10.03 6.17
N SER A 92 -1.17 10.17 4.87
CA SER A 92 -0.08 10.97 4.31
C SER A 92 -0.14 12.42 4.80
N HIS A 93 -1.32 13.04 4.80
CA HIS A 93 -1.53 14.40 5.31
C HIS A 93 -1.29 14.51 6.81
N GLY A 94 -1.68 13.50 7.59
CA GLY A 94 -1.38 13.42 9.02
C GLY A 94 0.12 13.37 9.29
N ILE A 95 0.85 12.51 8.56
CA ILE A 95 2.31 12.42 8.65
C ILE A 95 2.95 13.76 8.27
N ARG A 96 2.50 14.38 7.17
CA ARG A 96 2.98 15.71 6.74
C ARG A 96 2.77 16.75 7.83
N ALA A 97 1.58 16.80 8.42
CA ALA A 97 1.25 17.80 9.45
C ALA A 97 2.21 17.73 10.65
N VAL A 98 2.62 16.52 11.05
CA VAL A 98 3.53 16.30 12.18
C VAL A 98 4.99 16.56 11.82
N PHE A 99 5.46 16.04 10.68
CA PHE A 99 6.90 16.00 10.38
C PHE A 99 7.37 17.02 9.34
N ALA A 100 6.46 17.57 8.54
CA ALA A 100 6.78 18.36 7.36
C ALA A 100 5.69 19.41 7.05
N GLY A 101 5.16 20.08 8.08
CA GLY A 101 4.01 20.99 7.94
C GLY A 101 4.26 22.15 6.96
N HIS A 102 5.52 22.53 6.77
CA HIS A 102 5.97 23.55 5.82
C HIS A 102 6.04 23.06 4.36
N CYS A 103 5.97 21.76 4.09
CA CYS A 103 5.93 21.23 2.73
C CYS A 103 4.55 21.43 2.10
N ARG A 104 4.51 21.83 0.83
CA ARG A 104 3.26 21.95 0.06
C ARG A 104 2.58 20.58 -0.08
N ILE A 105 1.26 20.55 0.12
CA ILE A 105 0.45 19.31 0.06
C ILE A 105 0.58 18.64 -1.31
N ALA A 106 0.48 19.39 -2.41
CA ALA A 106 0.57 18.84 -3.76
C ALA A 106 1.87 18.07 -4.01
N THR A 107 3.02 18.62 -3.60
CA THR A 107 4.34 17.96 -3.74
C THR A 107 4.45 16.72 -2.86
N TRP A 108 3.88 16.77 -1.66
CA TRP A 108 3.87 15.65 -0.73
C TRP A 108 3.03 14.47 -1.25
N ASP A 109 1.87 14.77 -1.82
CA ASP A 109 0.97 13.79 -2.43
C ASP A 109 1.52 13.24 -3.75
N GLY A 110 2.20 14.05 -4.56
CA GLY A 110 2.89 13.57 -5.76
C GLY A 110 3.91 12.46 -5.44
N VAL A 111 4.63 12.56 -4.32
CA VAL A 111 5.53 11.50 -3.85
C VAL A 111 4.77 10.21 -3.50
N LEU A 112 3.60 10.33 -2.87
CA LEU A 112 2.73 9.18 -2.59
C LEU A 112 2.30 8.49 -3.88
N TYR A 113 1.77 9.25 -4.83
CA TYR A 113 1.26 8.73 -6.10
C TYR A 113 2.35 8.04 -6.91
N GLN A 114 3.54 8.65 -7.00
CA GLN A 114 4.68 8.05 -7.68
C GLN A 114 5.13 6.73 -7.03
N SER A 115 5.07 6.63 -5.70
CA SER A 115 5.40 5.37 -5.01
C SER A 115 4.34 4.29 -5.25
N LEU A 116 3.07 4.66 -5.44
CA LEU A 116 1.99 3.73 -5.74
C LEU A 116 2.08 3.14 -7.16
N GLU A 117 2.79 3.77 -8.11
CA GLU A 117 3.00 3.16 -9.44
C GLU A 117 3.72 1.80 -9.36
N SER A 118 4.57 1.61 -8.35
CA SER A 118 5.25 0.33 -8.11
C SER A 118 4.37 -0.73 -7.44
N SER A 119 3.18 -0.36 -6.94
CA SER A 119 2.32 -1.27 -6.18
C SER A 119 1.89 -2.48 -7.01
N THR A 120 1.65 -2.30 -8.31
CA THR A 120 1.24 -3.39 -9.22
C THR A 120 2.32 -4.46 -9.32
N VAL A 121 3.58 -4.08 -9.53
CA VAL A 121 4.68 -5.03 -9.65
C VAL A 121 4.93 -5.75 -8.33
N LEU A 122 4.90 -5.01 -7.22
CA LEU A 122 5.01 -5.59 -5.88
C LEU A 122 3.83 -6.52 -5.57
N ALA A 123 2.61 -6.19 -6.01
CA ALA A 123 1.45 -7.05 -5.85
C ALA A 123 1.59 -8.37 -6.62
N ILE A 124 2.20 -8.39 -7.80
CA ILE A 124 2.48 -9.63 -8.55
C ILE A 124 3.42 -10.53 -7.75
N ALA A 125 4.53 -9.98 -7.26
CA ALA A 125 5.47 -10.74 -6.44
C ALA A 125 4.82 -11.22 -5.13
N GLY A 126 3.98 -10.38 -4.51
CA GLY A 126 3.25 -10.70 -3.30
C GLY A 126 2.21 -11.80 -3.54
N ALA A 127 1.51 -11.76 -4.66
CA ALA A 127 0.56 -12.78 -5.05
C ALA A 127 1.25 -14.13 -5.31
N ALA A 128 2.45 -14.13 -5.92
CA ALA A 128 3.23 -15.35 -6.10
C ALA A 128 3.67 -15.95 -4.76
N LEU A 129 4.17 -15.13 -3.82
CA LEU A 129 4.52 -15.58 -2.48
C LEU A 129 3.30 -16.13 -1.73
N TRP A 130 2.17 -15.44 -1.80
CA TRP A 130 0.93 -15.89 -1.17
C TRP A 130 0.41 -17.20 -1.81
N PHE A 131 0.52 -17.35 -3.12
CA PHE A 131 0.19 -18.62 -3.78
C PHE A 131 1.06 -19.77 -3.26
N VAL A 132 2.38 -19.55 -3.14
CA VAL A 132 3.31 -20.53 -2.55
C VAL A 132 2.91 -20.85 -1.11
N TRP A 133 2.49 -19.85 -0.32
CA TRP A 133 1.95 -20.08 1.03
C TRP A 133 0.76 -21.04 1.00
N VAL A 134 -0.26 -20.74 0.20
CA VAL A 134 -1.50 -21.53 0.16
C VAL A 134 -1.22 -22.96 -0.28
N VAL A 135 -0.42 -23.15 -1.34
CA VAL A 135 -0.04 -24.48 -1.83
C VAL A 135 0.77 -25.24 -0.78
N GLY A 136 1.81 -24.61 -0.24
CA GLY A 136 2.71 -25.24 0.73
C GLY A 136 1.98 -25.65 2.00
N PHE A 137 1.14 -24.77 2.55
CA PHE A 137 0.46 -25.02 3.82
C PHE A 137 -0.70 -26.01 3.67
N TYR A 138 -1.63 -25.78 2.74
CA TYR A 138 -2.85 -26.58 2.66
C TYR A 138 -2.69 -27.86 1.84
N PHE A 139 -1.93 -27.84 0.75
CA PHE A 139 -1.87 -28.97 -0.19
C PHE A 139 -0.64 -29.85 0.04
N VAL A 140 0.51 -29.25 0.34
CA VAL A 140 1.77 -29.98 0.62
C VAL A 140 1.93 -30.29 2.11
N GLN A 141 1.14 -29.65 2.99
CA GLN A 141 1.18 -29.86 4.43
C GLN A 141 2.55 -29.53 5.05
N ILE A 142 3.23 -28.50 4.53
CA ILE A 142 4.42 -27.92 5.15
C ILE A 142 4.01 -27.30 6.48
N ASP A 143 4.78 -27.57 7.53
CA ASP A 143 4.49 -27.02 8.86
C ASP A 143 4.53 -25.48 8.85
N PHE A 144 3.71 -24.89 9.73
CA PHE A 144 3.53 -23.44 9.81
C PHE A 144 4.85 -22.70 10.03
N GLN A 145 5.74 -23.24 10.87
CA GLN A 145 6.99 -22.58 11.22
C GLN A 145 7.90 -22.48 9.99
N THR A 146 8.09 -23.59 9.28
CA THR A 146 8.94 -23.65 8.08
C THR A 146 8.43 -22.72 6.98
N ILE A 147 7.14 -22.77 6.64
CA ILE A 147 6.60 -21.91 5.57
C ILE A 147 6.59 -20.43 5.95
N SER A 148 6.42 -20.12 7.25
CA SER A 148 6.53 -18.75 7.77
C SER A 148 7.89 -18.13 7.53
N TRP A 149 8.98 -18.88 7.69
CA TRP A 149 10.31 -18.37 7.40
C TRP A 149 10.51 -18.13 5.90
N TRP A 150 10.18 -19.10 5.07
CA TRP A 150 10.48 -19.06 3.64
C TRP A 150 9.59 -18.13 2.83
N VAL A 151 8.36 -17.88 3.29
CA VAL A 151 7.41 -17.00 2.59
C VAL A 151 7.16 -15.72 3.36
N GLY A 152 7.03 -15.80 4.69
CA GLY A 152 6.74 -14.64 5.53
C GLY A 152 7.87 -13.60 5.52
N VAL A 153 9.14 -14.02 5.65
CA VAL A 153 10.27 -13.09 5.61
C VAL A 153 10.35 -12.36 4.25
N PRO A 154 10.33 -13.04 3.08
CA PRO A 154 10.25 -12.36 1.80
C PRO A 154 9.03 -11.45 1.64
N ALA A 155 7.85 -11.85 2.14
CA ALA A 155 6.66 -11.01 2.08
C ALA A 155 6.81 -9.70 2.87
N HIS A 156 7.43 -9.74 4.05
CA HIS A 156 7.74 -8.54 4.82
C HIS A 156 8.77 -7.64 4.12
N LEU A 157 9.81 -8.22 3.52
CA LEU A 157 10.79 -7.46 2.74
C LEU A 157 10.13 -6.80 1.53
N LEU A 158 9.23 -7.50 0.85
CA LEU A 158 8.48 -6.98 -0.27
C LEU A 158 7.57 -5.82 0.13
N ALA A 159 6.89 -5.93 1.28
CA ALA A 159 6.13 -4.81 1.84
C ALA A 159 7.04 -3.62 2.16
N ALA A 160 8.25 -3.87 2.69
CA ALA A 160 9.25 -2.83 2.95
C ALA A 160 9.69 -2.09 1.69
N MET A 161 9.76 -2.77 0.55
CA MET A 161 10.07 -2.14 -0.74
C MET A 161 9.02 -1.11 -1.17
N LEU A 162 7.80 -1.13 -0.61
CA LEU A 162 6.79 -0.10 -0.85
C LEU A 162 6.98 1.10 0.09
N TYR A 163 7.04 0.86 1.40
CA TYR A 163 7.01 1.96 2.38
C TYR A 163 8.39 2.59 2.65
N VAL A 164 9.51 1.86 2.55
CA VAL A 164 10.85 2.43 2.80
C VAL A 164 11.21 3.50 1.77
N PRO A 165 11.06 3.27 0.44
CA PRO A 165 11.35 4.31 -0.55
C PRO A 165 10.42 5.52 -0.43
N LEU A 166 9.14 5.29 -0.09
CA LEU A 166 8.17 6.35 0.16
C LEU A 166 8.62 7.25 1.33
N LEU A 167 8.92 6.65 2.48
CA LEU A 167 9.39 7.37 3.66
C LEU A 167 10.71 8.11 3.40
N TYR A 168 11.65 7.50 2.67
CA TYR A 168 12.90 8.14 2.30
C TYR A 168 12.69 9.36 1.39
N ARG A 169 11.79 9.27 0.41
CA ARG A 169 11.45 10.39 -0.48
C ARG A 169 10.78 11.52 0.29
N TRP A 170 9.83 11.22 1.17
CA TRP A 170 9.21 12.20 2.05
C TRP A 170 10.20 12.88 2.99
N TYR A 171 11.09 12.11 3.63
CA TYR A 171 12.15 12.66 4.47
C TYR A 171 13.08 13.59 3.68
N SER A 172 13.50 13.17 2.48
CA SER A 172 14.35 13.97 1.60
C SER A 172 13.67 15.27 1.16
N LEU A 173 12.37 15.23 0.88
CA LEU A 173 11.55 16.40 0.55
C LEU A 173 11.43 17.35 1.75
N ALA A 174 11.14 16.83 2.94
CA ALA A 174 11.06 17.61 4.17
C ALA A 174 12.38 18.34 4.47
N LYS A 175 13.52 17.65 4.31
CA LYS A 175 14.85 18.23 4.55
C LYS A 175 15.21 19.36 3.57
N ARG A 176 14.75 19.28 2.31
CA ARG A 176 15.09 20.25 1.26
C ARG A 176 14.14 21.43 1.20
N SER A 177 12.93 21.30 1.73
CA SER A 177 11.94 22.37 1.70
C SER A 177 12.34 23.48 2.67
N PRO A 178 12.50 24.74 2.21
CA PRO A 178 12.82 25.84 3.10
C PRO A 178 11.72 25.99 4.15
N LYS A 179 12.11 26.16 5.42
CA LYS A 179 11.15 26.57 6.44
C LYS A 179 10.67 27.96 6.06
N HIS A 180 9.37 28.12 5.90
CA HIS A 180 8.78 29.44 5.73
C HIS A 180 9.15 30.24 6.97
N ASP A 181 10.04 31.23 6.81
CA ASP A 181 10.47 32.09 7.90
C ASP A 181 9.62 33.37 7.82
N PRO A 182 8.53 33.48 8.61
CA PRO A 182 7.59 34.59 8.48
C PRO A 182 8.24 35.95 8.78
N GLN A 183 9.38 35.98 9.49
CA GLN A 183 10.08 37.22 9.83
C GLN A 183 10.87 37.84 8.67
N ARG A 184 11.10 37.11 7.56
CA ARG A 184 11.84 37.65 6.40
C ARG A 184 11.00 38.50 5.46
N GLN A 185 9.66 38.45 5.57
CA GLN A 185 8.76 39.24 4.72
C GLN A 185 8.55 40.67 5.24
N GLU A 186 8.65 40.92 6.55
CA GLU A 186 8.43 42.26 7.14
C GLU A 186 9.59 43.26 6.95
N HIS A 187 10.71 42.86 6.33
CA HIS A 187 11.86 43.75 6.07
C HIS A 187 12.13 44.01 4.59
N SER A 188 11.22 43.57 3.71
CA SER A 188 11.40 43.69 2.25
C SER A 188 10.56 44.81 1.61
N ASP A 189 9.78 45.57 2.39
CA ASP A 189 9.04 46.73 1.88
C ASP A 189 9.87 48.00 2.09
N PRO A 190 10.54 48.53 1.05
CA PRO A 190 11.14 49.86 1.13
C PRO A 190 10.01 50.90 1.11
N VAL A 191 9.99 51.74 2.15
CA VAL A 191 9.27 53.03 2.17
C VAL A 191 9.95 54.00 1.23
#